data_AF-A0A932WWT9-F1
#
_entry.id   AF-A0A932WWT9-F1
#
_cell.length_a   1.000
_cell.length_b   1.000
_cell.length_c   1.000
_cell.angle_alpha   90.00
_cell.angle_beta   90.00
_cell.angle_gamma   90.00
#
_symmetry.space_group_name_H-M   'P 1'
#
loop_
_entity.id
_entity.type
_entity.pdbx_description
1 polymer ?
#
loop_
_entity_poly.entity_id
_entity_poly.type
_entity_poly.pdbx_seq_one_letter_code
_entity_poly.pdbx_strand_id
1 'polypeptide(L)'
;AARHDELQRAAEWCLAAQSQQRGGEEAEIVGLHIEGPYINPRRKGAQPAAGIRDPDFDECAALLAAAGGQVRVMTLAPELPGGVELVRFLRERGVIASLGHTDADYDTALAAVEAGATHATHLFNQMRRLHHRDPGVAVACLNESRIVAEVIADGVHLAPGTVHLTVRAKGADGVALVTDAISAVGRPDGEYALGPQTVYVRGDRCTLADGTFAGSMLTMERGTANLMRFAGVSLAEAARMASLVPARIAGCVDRKGSLEPGKDADIILLTPAFQVVATVARGRLAYLTPAGAERLRSQ
;
A
#
# COMPACT_ATOMS: atom_id res chain seq x y z
N ALA A 1 2.00 15.05 -6.13
CA ALA A 1 1.49 15.10 -4.77
C ALA A 1 0.34 16.09 -4.69
N ALA A 2 -0.54 15.89 -3.71
CA ALA A 2 -1.59 16.82 -3.38
C ALA A 2 -1.02 18.07 -2.68
N ARG A 3 -1.76 19.18 -2.74
CA ARG A 3 -1.47 20.40 -1.98
C ARG A 3 -1.82 20.19 -0.51
N HIS A 4 -1.30 21.03 0.38
CA HIS A 4 -1.49 20.87 1.82
C HIS A 4 -2.97 20.87 2.23
N ASP A 5 -3.75 21.82 1.70
CA ASP A 5 -5.17 21.96 1.96
C ASP A 5 -6.00 20.78 1.42
N GLU A 6 -5.53 20.15 0.33
CA GLU A 6 -6.13 18.93 -0.22
C GLU A 6 -5.85 17.72 0.69
N LEU A 7 -4.63 17.61 1.22
CA LEU A 7 -4.25 16.53 2.16
C LEU A 7 -5.02 16.62 3.47
N GLN A 8 -5.15 17.82 4.05
CA GLN A 8 -5.92 18.02 5.28
C GLN A 8 -7.39 17.65 5.07
N ARG A 9 -7.99 18.12 3.97
CA ARG A 9 -9.38 17.81 3.62
C ARG A 9 -9.61 16.32 3.38
N ALA A 10 -8.67 15.65 2.71
CA ALA A 10 -8.74 14.21 2.51
C ALA A 10 -8.67 13.46 3.85
N ALA A 11 -7.80 13.88 4.77
CA ALA A 11 -7.71 13.30 6.11
C ALA A 11 -9.02 13.47 6.88
N GLU A 12 -9.61 14.67 6.88
CA GLU A 12 -10.91 14.95 7.49
C GLU A 12 -12.04 14.09 6.91
N TRP A 13 -12.08 13.91 5.59
CA TRP A 13 -13.06 13.04 4.94
C TRP A 13 -12.89 11.58 5.34
N CYS A 14 -11.66 11.08 5.43
CA CYS A 14 -11.43 9.72 5.88
C CYS A 14 -11.83 9.52 7.35
N LEU A 15 -11.58 10.50 8.22
CA LEU A 15 -12.05 10.48 9.62
C LEU A 15 -13.58 10.47 9.71
N ALA A 16 -14.22 11.32 8.91
CA ALA A 16 -15.68 11.37 8.83
C ALA A 16 -16.24 10.01 8.37
N ALA A 17 -15.68 9.44 7.30
CA ALA A 17 -16.07 8.12 6.80
C ALA A 17 -15.88 7.05 7.86
N GLN A 18 -14.71 6.98 8.50
CA GLN A 18 -14.42 6.03 9.57
C GLN A 18 -15.42 6.13 10.73
N SER A 19 -15.79 7.34 11.15
CA SER A 19 -16.76 7.56 12.24
C SER A 19 -18.18 7.05 11.91
N GLN A 20 -18.49 6.95 10.61
CA GLN A 20 -19.77 6.47 10.11
C GLN A 20 -19.80 4.94 9.93
N GLN A 21 -18.66 4.25 9.99
CA GLN A 21 -18.58 2.80 9.76
C GLN A 21 -19.11 1.97 10.92
N ARG A 22 -20.43 1.95 11.07
CA ARG A 22 -21.14 1.25 12.13
C ARG A 22 -21.53 -0.16 11.68
N GLY A 23 -20.75 -1.15 12.11
CA GLY A 23 -21.26 -2.52 12.25
C GLY A 23 -21.02 -3.51 11.11
N GLY A 24 -19.83 -3.54 10.51
CA GLY A 24 -19.34 -4.77 9.87
C GLY A 24 -19.98 -5.18 8.53
N GLU A 25 -20.65 -4.27 7.82
CA GLU A 25 -21.17 -4.56 6.46
C GLU A 25 -20.21 -4.07 5.36
N GLU A 26 -19.04 -3.58 5.75
CA GLU A 26 -18.05 -2.93 4.89
C GLU A 26 -16.64 -3.14 5.43
N ALA A 27 -15.65 -2.93 4.56
CA ALA A 27 -14.24 -2.92 4.95
C ALA A 27 -13.94 -1.75 5.89
N GLU A 28 -13.30 -2.03 7.02
CA GLU A 28 -12.97 -1.00 8.00
C GLU A 28 -11.76 -0.17 7.59
N ILE A 29 -11.87 1.15 7.71
CA ILE A 29 -10.76 2.10 7.61
C ILE A 29 -9.94 2.01 8.90
N VAL A 30 -8.78 1.36 8.85
CA VAL A 30 -7.91 1.13 10.03
C VAL A 30 -6.83 2.20 10.23
N GLY A 31 -6.71 3.13 9.28
CA GLY A 31 -5.74 4.23 9.32
C GLY A 31 -5.56 4.87 7.96
N LEU A 32 -4.64 5.83 7.90
CA LEU A 32 -4.30 6.57 6.70
C LEU A 32 -2.87 6.28 6.27
N HIS A 33 -2.69 6.18 4.95
CA HIS A 33 -1.40 6.21 4.29
C HIS A 33 -1.33 7.51 3.48
N ILE A 34 -0.40 8.38 3.85
CA ILE A 34 -0.14 9.63 3.15
C ILE A 34 1.03 9.42 2.19
N GLU A 35 0.77 9.32 0.89
CA GLU A 35 1.82 9.17 -0.12
C GLU A 35 2.27 10.53 -0.68
N GLY A 36 3.45 10.99 -0.27
CA GLY A 36 3.90 12.37 -0.49
C GLY A 36 3.40 13.34 0.60
N PRO A 37 3.64 14.66 0.50
CA PRO A 37 4.13 15.38 -0.67
C PRO A 37 5.66 15.45 -0.79
N TYR A 38 6.38 14.97 0.23
CA TYR A 38 7.83 15.05 0.37
C TYR A 38 8.55 13.98 -0.44
N ILE A 39 8.38 14.01 -1.77
CA ILE A 39 8.86 12.99 -2.71
C ILE A 39 9.72 13.60 -3.83
N ASN A 40 10.56 12.80 -4.48
CA ASN A 40 11.48 13.32 -5.48
C ASN A 40 10.77 13.66 -6.80
N PRO A 41 10.90 14.88 -7.35
CA PRO A 41 10.29 15.26 -8.63
C PRO A 41 10.67 14.36 -9.81
N ARG A 42 11.89 13.81 -9.83
CA ARG A 42 12.38 12.89 -10.88
C ARG A 42 11.73 11.52 -10.80
N ARG A 43 11.09 11.22 -9.67
CA ARG A 43 10.42 9.95 -9.36
C ARG A 43 8.94 10.18 -9.04
N LYS A 44 8.33 11.24 -9.58
CA LYS A 44 6.93 11.56 -9.30
C LYS A 44 5.94 10.48 -9.78
N GLY A 45 6.23 9.79 -10.89
CA GLY A 45 5.22 8.96 -11.57
C GLY A 45 3.94 9.74 -11.84
N ALA A 46 2.81 9.19 -11.40
CA ALA A 46 1.49 9.80 -11.49
C ALA A 46 1.21 10.86 -10.40
N GLN A 47 2.15 11.19 -9.52
CA GLN A 47 1.94 12.24 -8.52
C GLN A 47 1.96 13.64 -9.19
N PRO A 48 0.95 14.52 -8.96
CA PRO A 48 0.92 15.86 -9.55
C PRO A 48 2.15 16.70 -9.18
N ALA A 49 2.87 17.24 -10.17
CA ALA A 49 4.13 17.94 -9.92
C ALA A 49 3.98 19.19 -9.03
N ALA A 50 2.86 19.90 -9.16
CA ALA A 50 2.61 21.16 -8.45
C ALA A 50 2.55 21.03 -6.92
N GLY A 51 2.26 19.85 -6.38
CA GLY A 51 2.25 19.62 -4.94
C GLY A 51 3.54 19.00 -4.40
N ILE A 52 4.55 18.71 -5.23
CA ILE A 52 5.80 18.14 -4.74
C ILE A 52 6.65 19.25 -4.11
N ARG A 53 7.16 19.01 -2.90
CA ARG A 53 7.95 19.98 -2.13
C ARG A 53 8.89 19.27 -1.16
N ASP A 54 9.90 19.97 -0.68
CA ASP A 54 10.82 19.46 0.33
C ASP A 54 10.11 19.29 1.69
N PRO A 55 10.62 18.42 2.59
CA PRO A 55 10.16 18.30 3.96
C PRO A 55 9.93 19.64 4.68
N ASP A 56 8.71 19.82 5.18
CA ASP A 56 8.34 20.91 6.08
C ASP A 56 7.74 20.29 7.36
N PHE A 57 8.39 20.55 8.50
CA PHE A 57 8.08 19.91 9.78
C PHE A 57 6.82 20.50 10.42
N ASP A 58 6.57 21.79 10.24
CA ASP A 58 5.36 22.45 10.74
C ASP A 58 4.15 22.03 9.91
N GLU A 59 4.33 21.97 8.58
CA GLU A 59 3.32 21.43 7.67
C GLU A 59 2.99 19.96 8.00
N CYS A 60 4.02 19.13 8.19
CA CYS A 60 3.83 17.72 8.56
C CYS A 60 3.10 17.60 9.91
N ALA A 61 3.50 18.36 10.92
CA ALA A 61 2.83 18.38 12.23
C ALA A 61 1.35 18.75 12.10
N ALA A 62 1.04 19.80 11.35
CA ALA A 62 -0.34 20.25 11.12
C ALA A 62 -1.17 19.17 10.40
N LEU A 63 -0.60 18.48 9.42
CA LEU A 63 -1.27 17.40 8.70
C LEU A 63 -1.54 16.19 9.60
N LEU A 64 -0.57 15.76 10.40
CA LEU A 64 -0.75 14.67 11.36
C LEU A 64 -1.80 15.00 12.42
N ALA A 65 -1.86 16.27 12.86
CA ALA A 65 -2.88 16.75 13.79
C ALA A 65 -4.28 16.76 13.15
N ALA A 66 -4.42 17.25 11.92
CA ALA A 66 -5.68 17.24 11.17
C ALA A 66 -6.21 15.81 10.95
N ALA A 67 -5.30 14.84 10.80
CA ALA A 67 -5.62 13.42 10.70
C ALA A 67 -5.97 12.74 12.04
N GLY A 68 -6.04 13.48 13.15
CA GLY A 68 -6.51 12.96 14.44
C GLY A 68 -5.71 11.77 14.97
N GLY A 69 -4.42 11.67 14.62
CA GLY A 69 -3.55 10.54 15.00
C GLY A 69 -3.79 9.24 14.21
N GLN A 70 -4.56 9.28 13.12
CA GLN A 70 -4.89 8.07 12.32
C GLN A 70 -3.90 7.77 11.20
N VAL A 71 -2.89 8.62 10.99
CA VAL A 71 -1.83 8.34 10.02
C VAL A 71 -0.97 7.19 10.53
N ARG A 72 -0.90 6.12 9.74
CA ARG A 72 -0.07 4.94 10.02
C ARG A 72 1.22 4.98 9.23
N VAL A 73 1.15 5.41 7.98
CA VAL A 73 2.28 5.41 7.04
C VAL A 73 2.35 6.77 6.35
N MET A 74 3.57 7.27 6.17
CA MET A 74 3.85 8.39 5.26
C MET A 74 4.98 7.99 4.31
N THR A 75 4.74 8.09 3.00
CA THR A 75 5.77 7.86 1.97
C THR A 75 6.55 9.14 1.71
N LEU A 76 7.88 9.04 1.74
CA LEU A 76 8.79 10.16 1.50
C LEU A 76 10.05 9.72 0.75
N ALA A 77 10.74 10.71 0.18
CA ALA A 77 12.05 10.58 -0.43
C ALA A 77 13.15 11.06 0.55
N PRO A 78 13.97 10.16 1.10
CA PRO A 78 14.92 10.50 2.16
C PRO A 78 16.08 11.38 1.70
N GLU A 79 16.36 11.43 0.40
CA GLU A 79 17.44 12.22 -0.19
C GLU A 79 17.11 13.71 -0.36
N LEU A 80 15.87 14.12 -0.10
CA LEU A 80 15.50 15.53 -0.09
C LEU A 80 16.11 16.24 1.13
N PRO A 81 16.33 17.58 1.07
CA PRO A 81 16.76 18.36 2.23
C PRO A 81 15.85 18.13 3.45
N GLY A 82 16.40 17.63 4.56
CA GLY A 82 15.63 17.29 5.76
C GLY A 82 14.90 15.94 5.71
N GLY A 83 15.08 15.13 4.65
CA GLY A 83 14.36 13.87 4.44
C GLY A 83 14.67 12.81 5.51
N VAL A 84 15.94 12.63 5.86
CA VAL A 84 16.35 11.70 6.93
C VAL A 84 15.89 12.20 8.31
N GLU A 85 15.90 13.51 8.54
CA GLU A 85 15.36 14.13 9.76
C GLU A 85 13.85 13.94 9.87
N LEU A 86 13.13 14.04 8.75
CA LEU A 86 11.69 13.77 8.68
C LEU A 86 11.38 12.31 9.05
N VAL A 87 12.22 11.35 8.68
CA VAL A 87 12.06 9.95 9.11
C VAL A 87 12.07 9.84 10.64
N ARG A 88 13.03 10.50 11.32
CA ARG A 88 13.09 10.51 12.80
C ARG A 88 11.85 11.17 13.39
N PHE A 89 11.45 12.31 12.82
CA PHE A 89 10.27 13.07 13.25
C PHE A 89 8.98 12.26 13.18
N LEU A 90 8.79 11.47 12.12
CA LEU A 90 7.64 10.57 11.94
C LEU A 90 7.67 9.42 12.95
N ARG A 91 8.83 8.78 13.12
CA ARG A 91 9.03 7.68 14.07
C ARG A 91 8.67 8.11 15.50
N GLU A 92 9.13 9.28 15.94
CA GLU A 92 8.83 9.84 17.27
C GLU A 92 7.34 10.10 17.50
N ARG A 93 6.55 10.22 16.42
CA ARG A 93 5.10 10.41 16.44
C ARG A 93 4.32 9.13 16.19
N GLY A 94 5.00 7.98 16.14
CA GLY A 94 4.37 6.68 15.89
C GLY A 94 3.87 6.48 14.45
N VAL A 95 4.38 7.27 13.49
CA VAL A 95 4.08 7.14 12.07
C VAL A 95 5.23 6.38 11.39
N ILE A 96 4.88 5.36 10.60
CA ILE A 96 5.84 4.60 9.80
C ILE A 96 6.33 5.48 8.64
N ALA A 97 7.62 5.75 8.59
CA ALA A 97 8.25 6.35 7.42
C ALA A 97 8.50 5.27 6.35
N SER A 98 7.91 5.47 5.18
CA SER A 98 8.04 4.57 4.03
C SER A 98 8.88 5.20 2.92
N LEU A 99 9.89 4.47 2.44
CA LEU A 99 10.74 4.91 1.34
C LEU A 99 10.02 4.67 0.01
N GLY A 100 9.74 5.73 -0.75
CA GLY A 100 9.07 5.63 -2.04
C GLY A 100 9.16 6.93 -2.82
N HIS A 101 8.93 6.86 -4.14
CA HIS A 101 9.09 8.03 -5.03
C HIS A 101 10.44 8.75 -4.84
N THR A 102 11.53 7.97 -4.80
CA THR A 102 12.85 8.38 -4.33
C THR A 102 13.95 7.99 -5.32
N ASP A 103 14.90 8.90 -5.55
CA ASP A 103 16.13 8.69 -6.30
C ASP A 103 17.34 8.40 -5.39
N ALA A 104 17.09 8.09 -4.11
CA ALA A 104 18.12 7.78 -3.12
C ALA A 104 19.06 6.67 -3.62
N ASP A 105 20.36 6.92 -3.44
CA ASP A 105 21.34 5.86 -3.51
C ASP A 105 21.23 4.91 -2.31
N TYR A 106 22.06 3.87 -2.33
CA TYR A 106 22.07 2.83 -1.31
C TYR A 106 22.40 3.39 0.08
N ASP A 107 23.40 4.25 0.19
CA ASP A 107 23.87 4.77 1.48
C ASP A 107 22.85 5.73 2.11
N THR A 108 22.19 6.56 1.30
CA THR A 108 21.10 7.43 1.75
C THR A 108 19.90 6.61 2.23
N ALA A 109 19.56 5.52 1.52
CA ALA A 109 18.51 4.61 1.95
C ALA A 109 18.86 3.95 3.30
N LEU A 110 20.10 3.49 3.49
CA LEU A 110 20.55 2.96 4.78
C LEU A 110 20.51 4.01 5.89
N ALA A 111 20.92 5.24 5.62
CA ALA A 111 20.82 6.33 6.59
C ALA A 111 19.37 6.59 7.03
N ALA A 112 18.40 6.47 6.11
CA ALA A 112 16.98 6.54 6.44
C ALA A 112 16.51 5.35 7.28
N VAL A 113 16.99 4.13 7.01
CA VAL A 113 16.70 2.95 7.85
C VAL A 113 17.26 3.14 9.26
N GLU A 114 18.49 3.63 9.40
CA GLU A 114 19.09 3.95 10.71
C GLU A 114 18.33 5.07 11.45
N ALA A 115 17.75 6.02 10.71
CA ALA A 115 16.87 7.03 11.27
C ALA A 115 15.50 6.49 11.72
N GLY A 116 15.12 5.28 11.28
CA GLY A 116 13.92 4.57 11.71
C GLY A 116 12.90 4.28 10.62
N ALA A 117 13.27 4.38 9.34
CA ALA A 117 12.41 3.89 8.25
C ALA A 117 12.26 2.37 8.35
N THR A 118 11.01 1.88 8.27
CA THR A 118 10.67 0.45 8.40
C THR A 118 9.83 -0.06 7.24
N HIS A 119 9.68 0.72 6.18
CA HIS A 119 8.80 0.39 5.07
C HIS A 119 9.33 0.90 3.73
N ALA A 120 9.00 0.20 2.64
CA ALA A 120 9.22 0.64 1.28
C ALA A 120 7.91 0.55 0.48
N THR A 121 7.46 1.70 -0.04
CA THR A 121 6.22 1.80 -0.82
C THR A 121 6.43 1.23 -2.22
N HIS A 122 5.48 0.43 -2.69
CA HIS A 122 5.45 -0.28 -3.98
C HIS A 122 6.84 -0.58 -4.59
N LEU A 123 7.66 -1.37 -3.88
CA LEU A 123 9.09 -1.60 -4.15
C LEU A 123 9.41 -1.72 -5.65
N PHE A 124 10.51 -1.07 -6.06
CA PHE A 124 10.98 -0.84 -7.45
C PHE A 124 10.25 0.26 -8.23
N ASN A 125 8.96 0.51 -7.98
CA ASN A 125 8.20 1.51 -8.72
C ASN A 125 8.60 2.91 -8.26
N GLN A 126 8.85 3.81 -9.21
CA GLN A 126 9.30 5.17 -8.91
C GLN A 126 10.50 5.24 -7.96
N MET A 127 11.43 4.29 -8.10
CA MET A 127 12.68 4.25 -7.35
C MET A 127 13.89 4.45 -8.27
N ARG A 128 15.05 4.79 -7.70
CA ARG A 128 16.34 4.73 -8.39
C ARG A 128 16.48 3.39 -9.11
N ARG A 129 16.86 3.43 -10.40
CA ARG A 129 16.99 2.20 -11.20
C ARG A 129 18.15 1.37 -10.66
N LEU A 130 17.92 0.07 -10.51
CA LEU A 130 18.94 -0.87 -10.06
C LEU A 130 20.06 -0.97 -11.10
N HIS A 131 21.30 -0.80 -10.65
CA HIS A 131 22.51 -1.06 -11.42
C HIS A 131 23.55 -1.76 -10.51
N HIS A 132 24.36 -2.67 -11.04
CA HIS A 132 25.25 -3.52 -10.20
C HIS A 132 26.32 -2.75 -9.41
N ARG A 133 26.71 -1.55 -9.87
CA ARG A 133 27.64 -0.63 -9.16
C ARG A 133 26.92 0.51 -8.42
N ASP A 134 25.62 0.60 -8.58
CA ASP A 134 24.78 1.63 -7.97
C ASP A 134 23.43 0.97 -7.65
N PRO A 135 23.39 0.17 -6.58
CA PRO A 135 22.29 -0.74 -6.31
C PRO A 135 21.01 0.00 -5.91
N GLY A 136 21.16 1.22 -5.37
CA GLY A 136 20.06 2.12 -5.03
C GLY A 136 19.14 1.62 -3.90
N VAL A 137 18.10 2.40 -3.66
CA VAL A 137 17.11 2.19 -2.59
C VAL A 137 16.42 0.82 -2.62
N ALA A 138 16.08 0.28 -3.80
CA ALA A 138 15.37 -1.00 -3.87
C ALA A 138 16.21 -2.15 -3.29
N VAL A 139 17.52 -2.19 -3.59
CA VAL A 139 18.42 -3.21 -3.04
C VAL A 139 18.67 -2.99 -1.55
N ALA A 140 18.78 -1.74 -1.09
CA ALA A 140 18.87 -1.44 0.35
C ALA A 140 17.66 -2.02 1.10
N CYS A 141 16.44 -1.78 0.61
CA CYS A 141 15.21 -2.30 1.19
C CYS A 141 15.13 -3.85 1.17
N LEU A 142 15.69 -4.50 0.14
CA LEU A 142 15.76 -5.96 0.06
C LEU A 142 16.74 -6.54 1.10
N ASN A 143 17.89 -5.89 1.31
CA ASN A 143 18.92 -6.34 2.24
C ASN A 143 18.55 -6.07 3.71
N GLU A 144 17.73 -5.07 3.98
CA GLU A 144 17.39 -4.65 5.33
C GLU A 144 16.18 -5.41 5.89
N SER A 145 16.40 -6.34 6.81
CA SER A 145 15.32 -7.13 7.44
C SER A 145 14.29 -6.27 8.21
N ARG A 146 14.67 -5.05 8.60
CA ARG A 146 13.82 -4.06 9.27
C ARG A 146 12.73 -3.47 8.35
N ILE A 147 12.93 -3.54 7.03
CA ILE A 147 12.00 -2.98 6.05
C ILE A 147 10.92 -4.01 5.69
N VAL A 148 9.65 -3.62 5.72
CA VAL A 148 8.59 -4.31 4.98
C VAL A 148 8.50 -3.74 3.58
N ALA A 149 8.50 -4.62 2.57
CA ALA A 149 8.39 -4.22 1.17
C ALA A 149 6.95 -4.40 0.68
N GLU A 150 6.33 -3.31 0.23
CA GLU A 150 5.06 -3.39 -0.49
C GLU A 150 5.27 -3.96 -1.89
N VAL A 151 4.38 -4.87 -2.29
CA VAL A 151 4.41 -5.52 -3.60
C VAL A 151 3.04 -5.39 -4.27
N ILE A 152 3.02 -4.79 -5.47
CA ILE A 152 1.88 -4.81 -6.38
C ILE A 152 2.03 -6.05 -7.27
N ALA A 153 1.34 -7.13 -6.91
CA ALA A 153 1.47 -8.42 -7.59
C ALA A 153 0.48 -8.56 -8.76
N ASP A 154 0.47 -7.63 -9.72
CA ASP A 154 -0.45 -7.67 -10.88
C ASP A 154 0.16 -8.25 -12.17
N GLY A 155 1.48 -8.41 -12.20
CA GLY A 155 2.21 -8.84 -13.41
C GLY A 155 2.48 -7.71 -14.40
N VAL A 156 2.11 -6.47 -14.07
CA VAL A 156 2.26 -5.26 -14.88
C VAL A 156 3.29 -4.34 -14.23
N HIS A 157 3.10 -4.00 -12.95
CA HIS A 157 4.05 -3.20 -12.18
C HIS A 157 5.36 -3.96 -11.95
N LEU A 158 5.24 -5.24 -11.63
CA LEU A 158 6.36 -6.14 -11.44
C LEU A 158 6.20 -7.38 -12.31
N ALA A 159 7.27 -7.74 -13.02
CA ALA A 159 7.35 -9.04 -13.67
C ALA A 159 7.31 -10.16 -12.61
N PRO A 160 6.78 -11.36 -12.92
CA PRO A 160 6.71 -12.48 -11.98
C PRO A 160 8.06 -12.81 -11.31
N GLY A 161 9.15 -12.73 -12.06
CA GLY A 161 10.50 -12.96 -11.53
C GLY A 161 10.94 -11.93 -10.48
N THR A 162 10.50 -10.67 -10.62
CA THR A 162 10.76 -9.61 -9.63
C THR A 162 9.95 -9.84 -8.36
N VAL A 163 8.69 -10.27 -8.48
CA VAL A 163 7.88 -10.68 -7.33
C VAL A 163 8.54 -11.84 -6.58
N HIS A 164 9.00 -12.87 -7.31
CA HIS A 164 9.71 -14.00 -6.73
C HIS A 164 11.01 -13.59 -6.01
N LEU A 165 11.79 -12.67 -6.61
CA LEU A 165 13.01 -12.12 -6.00
C LEU A 165 12.69 -11.44 -4.66
N THR A 166 11.70 -10.55 -4.62
CA THR A 166 11.32 -9.83 -3.40
C THR A 166 10.91 -10.80 -2.30
N VAL A 167 10.03 -11.76 -2.62
CA VAL A 167 9.56 -12.74 -1.63
C VAL A 167 10.71 -13.61 -1.14
N ARG A 168 11.64 -14.03 -2.00
CA ARG A 168 12.84 -14.78 -1.58
C ARG A 168 13.73 -13.98 -0.63
N ALA A 169 13.95 -12.70 -0.90
CA ALA A 169 14.82 -11.86 -0.09
C ALA A 169 14.20 -11.51 1.27
N LYS A 170 12.90 -11.20 1.28
CA LYS A 170 12.20 -10.65 2.44
C LYS A 170 11.50 -11.71 3.30
N GLY A 171 11.13 -12.86 2.72
CA GLY A 171 10.24 -13.83 3.34
C GLY A 171 8.80 -13.32 3.48
N ALA A 172 7.90 -14.20 3.90
CA ALA A 172 6.46 -13.89 4.01
C ALA A 172 6.13 -12.83 5.09
N ASP A 173 7.00 -12.64 6.10
CA ASP A 173 6.82 -11.61 7.13
C ASP A 173 7.37 -10.23 6.72
N GLY A 174 8.19 -10.16 5.66
CA GLY A 174 8.82 -8.93 5.16
C GLY A 174 8.18 -8.35 3.91
N VAL A 175 7.06 -8.92 3.44
CA VAL A 175 6.31 -8.47 2.27
C VAL A 175 4.88 -8.11 2.66
N ALA A 176 4.43 -6.93 2.23
CA ALA A 176 3.03 -6.54 2.27
C ALA A 176 2.46 -6.57 0.84
N LEU A 177 1.42 -7.38 0.60
CA LEU A 177 0.66 -7.26 -0.64
C LEU A 177 -0.16 -5.98 -0.57
N VAL A 178 0.02 -5.12 -1.58
CA VAL A 178 -0.82 -3.94 -1.79
C VAL A 178 -1.40 -3.97 -3.18
N THR A 179 -2.55 -3.32 -3.36
CA THR A 179 -3.13 -3.16 -4.69
C THR A 179 -2.60 -1.93 -5.39
N ASP A 180 -2.40 -0.82 -4.67
CA ASP A 180 -2.29 0.52 -5.29
C ASP A 180 -3.47 0.79 -6.25
N ALA A 181 -4.65 0.26 -5.90
CA ALA A 181 -5.84 0.31 -6.74
C ALA A 181 -6.44 1.72 -6.78
N ILE A 182 -7.00 2.07 -7.93
CA ILE A 182 -7.74 3.33 -8.12
C ILE A 182 -9.25 3.12 -8.12
N SER A 183 -10.01 4.21 -8.10
CA SER A 183 -11.49 4.18 -8.12
C SER A 183 -12.10 3.50 -9.36
N ALA A 184 -11.31 3.25 -10.40
CA ALA A 184 -11.74 2.57 -11.62
C ALA A 184 -11.80 1.03 -11.48
N VAL A 185 -11.26 0.42 -10.42
CA VAL A 185 -11.29 -1.04 -10.25
C VAL A 185 -12.72 -1.58 -10.29
N GLY A 186 -12.94 -2.62 -11.08
CA GLY A 186 -14.26 -3.22 -11.30
C GLY A 186 -15.16 -2.47 -12.27
N ARG A 187 -14.70 -1.38 -12.89
CA ARG A 187 -15.45 -0.62 -13.92
C ARG A 187 -14.97 -1.00 -15.33
N PRO A 188 -15.80 -0.79 -16.38
CA PRO A 188 -15.39 -1.03 -17.77
C PRO A 188 -14.19 -0.17 -18.20
N ASP A 189 -13.51 -0.59 -19.26
CA ASP A 189 -12.46 0.22 -19.90
C ASP A 189 -12.99 1.63 -20.25
N GLY A 190 -12.21 2.66 -19.95
CA GLY A 190 -12.69 4.04 -20.05
C GLY A 190 -11.70 5.09 -19.56
N GLU A 191 -12.20 6.30 -19.40
CA GLU A 191 -11.48 7.45 -18.86
C GLU A 191 -12.02 7.77 -17.47
N TYR A 192 -11.11 7.96 -16.52
CA TYR A 192 -11.43 8.20 -15.11
C TYR A 192 -10.59 9.32 -14.52
N ALA A 193 -11.02 9.86 -13.39
CA ALA A 193 -10.26 10.84 -12.64
C ALA A 193 -9.44 10.17 -11.53
N LEU A 194 -8.15 10.52 -11.45
CA LEU A 194 -7.26 10.23 -10.32
C LEU A 194 -6.73 11.56 -9.77
N GLY A 195 -7.40 12.06 -8.73
CA GLY A 195 -7.21 13.44 -8.27
C GLY A 195 -7.47 14.42 -9.41
N PRO A 196 -6.56 15.37 -9.71
CA PRO A 196 -6.75 16.33 -10.79
C PRO A 196 -6.41 15.77 -12.19
N GLN A 197 -5.97 14.52 -12.30
CA GLN A 197 -5.50 13.94 -13.57
C GLN A 197 -6.53 13.00 -14.19
N THR A 198 -6.56 12.99 -15.52
CA THR A 198 -7.26 11.96 -16.29
C THR A 198 -6.37 10.74 -16.45
N VAL A 199 -6.93 9.56 -16.16
CA VAL A 199 -6.30 8.26 -16.39
C VAL A 199 -7.12 7.43 -17.38
N TYR A 200 -6.42 6.59 -18.14
CA TYR A 200 -6.96 5.74 -19.18
C TYR A 200 -6.84 4.28 -18.75
N VAL A 201 -7.98 3.61 -18.63
CA VAL A 201 -8.06 2.19 -18.26
C VAL A 201 -8.30 1.36 -19.52
N ARG A 202 -7.40 0.40 -19.74
CA ARG A 202 -7.47 -0.59 -20.83
C ARG A 202 -7.05 -1.96 -20.29
N GLY A 203 -8.01 -2.83 -20.05
CA GLY A 203 -7.80 -4.11 -19.36
C GLY A 203 -7.20 -3.89 -17.96
N ASP A 204 -6.08 -4.54 -17.68
CA ASP A 204 -5.40 -4.43 -16.37
C ASP A 204 -4.47 -3.22 -16.23
N ARG A 205 -4.42 -2.34 -17.24
CA ARG A 205 -3.51 -1.18 -17.25
C ARG A 205 -4.27 0.11 -16.99
N CYS A 206 -3.77 0.90 -16.05
CA CYS A 206 -4.15 2.28 -15.81
C CYS A 206 -2.96 3.19 -16.08
N THR A 207 -3.08 4.10 -17.06
CA THR A 207 -1.99 5.03 -17.40
C THR A 207 -2.45 6.47 -17.57
N LEU A 208 -1.53 7.41 -17.42
CA LEU A 208 -1.66 8.77 -17.94
C LEU A 208 -1.58 8.78 -19.48
N ALA A 209 -1.85 9.95 -20.09
CA ALA A 209 -1.76 10.14 -21.53
C ALA A 209 -0.36 9.87 -22.10
N ASP A 210 0.70 10.07 -21.31
CA ASP A 210 2.09 9.80 -21.70
C ASP A 210 2.52 8.33 -21.50
N GLY A 211 1.60 7.47 -21.06
CA GLY A 211 1.86 6.05 -20.81
C GLY A 211 2.42 5.73 -19.42
N THR A 212 2.64 6.73 -18.55
CA THR A 212 3.05 6.52 -17.15
C THR A 212 1.96 5.76 -16.40
N PHE A 213 2.31 4.70 -15.67
CA PHE A 213 1.36 3.97 -14.82
C PHE A 213 0.83 4.84 -13.69
N ALA A 214 -0.47 4.73 -13.42
CA ALA A 214 -1.19 5.54 -12.45
C ALA A 214 -2.08 4.65 -11.56
N GLY A 215 -1.46 4.01 -10.57
CA GLY A 215 -2.07 2.95 -9.78
C GLY A 215 -2.34 1.69 -10.61
N SER A 216 -3.12 0.77 -10.05
CA SER A 216 -3.40 -0.55 -10.65
C SER A 216 -4.89 -0.88 -10.73
N MET A 217 -5.17 -1.97 -11.46
CA MET A 217 -6.49 -2.61 -11.52
C MET A 217 -6.56 -3.87 -10.64
N LEU A 218 -5.59 -4.05 -9.74
CA LEU A 218 -5.43 -5.23 -8.91
C LEU A 218 -6.47 -5.26 -7.78
N THR A 219 -7.06 -6.43 -7.56
CA THR A 219 -7.86 -6.74 -6.38
C THR A 219 -7.08 -7.67 -5.44
N MET A 220 -7.42 -7.69 -4.15
CA MET A 220 -6.64 -8.41 -3.14
C MET A 220 -6.61 -9.92 -3.38
N GLU A 221 -7.72 -10.54 -3.82
CA GLU A 221 -7.79 -11.97 -4.14
C GLU A 221 -6.93 -12.31 -5.36
N ARG A 222 -6.93 -11.45 -6.39
CA ARG A 222 -6.06 -11.61 -7.57
C ARG A 222 -4.58 -11.46 -7.18
N GLY A 223 -4.25 -10.46 -6.36
CA GLY A 223 -2.89 -10.27 -5.84
C GLY A 223 -2.41 -11.45 -5.01
N THR A 224 -3.28 -12.01 -4.17
CA THR A 224 -2.98 -13.20 -3.35
C THR A 224 -2.71 -14.42 -4.22
N ALA A 225 -3.58 -14.68 -5.21
CA ALA A 225 -3.39 -15.76 -6.18
C ALA A 225 -2.09 -15.57 -6.98
N ASN A 226 -1.78 -14.33 -7.36
CA ASN A 226 -0.57 -13.98 -8.08
C ASN A 226 0.70 -14.17 -7.25
N LEU A 227 0.70 -13.87 -5.95
CA LEU A 227 1.82 -14.19 -5.07
C LEU A 227 2.13 -15.70 -5.09
N MET A 228 1.10 -16.54 -4.95
CA MET A 228 1.27 -17.99 -5.00
C MET A 228 1.80 -18.45 -6.37
N ARG A 229 1.24 -17.91 -7.46
CA ARG A 229 1.63 -18.26 -8.82
C ARG A 229 3.05 -17.78 -9.19
N PHE A 230 3.39 -16.55 -8.84
CA PHE A 230 4.64 -15.91 -9.24
C PHE A 230 5.80 -16.27 -8.32
N ALA A 231 5.56 -16.32 -7.00
CA ALA A 231 6.59 -16.57 -6.01
C ALA A 231 6.64 -18.02 -5.52
N GLY A 232 5.62 -18.85 -5.79
CA GLY A 232 5.57 -20.25 -5.37
C GLY A 232 5.28 -20.43 -3.88
N VAL A 233 4.70 -19.42 -3.23
CA VAL A 233 4.37 -19.47 -1.80
C VAL A 233 3.09 -20.24 -1.53
N SER A 234 2.98 -20.79 -0.32
CA SER A 234 1.76 -21.43 0.17
C SER A 234 0.64 -20.41 0.39
N LEU A 235 -0.60 -20.89 0.48
CA LEU A 235 -1.75 -20.04 0.85
C LEU A 235 -1.54 -19.38 2.22
N ALA A 236 -0.93 -20.08 3.19
CA ALA A 236 -0.66 -19.53 4.52
C ALA A 236 0.33 -18.36 4.46
N GLU A 237 1.40 -18.47 3.67
CA GLU A 237 2.36 -17.38 3.45
C GLU A 237 1.72 -16.22 2.68
N ALA A 238 0.93 -16.51 1.63
CA ALA A 238 0.19 -15.48 0.90
C ALA A 238 -0.80 -14.74 1.81
N ALA A 239 -1.51 -15.44 2.71
CA ALA A 239 -2.40 -14.84 3.69
C ALA A 239 -1.64 -13.98 4.72
N ARG A 240 -0.41 -14.37 5.12
CA ARG A 240 0.44 -13.51 5.96
C ARG A 240 0.76 -12.19 5.25
N MET A 241 1.21 -12.26 3.98
CA MET A 241 1.56 -11.08 3.19
C MET A 241 0.34 -10.20 2.87
N ALA A 242 -0.84 -10.79 2.70
CA ALA A 242 -2.07 -10.08 2.33
C ALA A 242 -2.94 -9.62 3.52
N SER A 243 -2.67 -10.09 4.73
CA SER A 243 -3.51 -9.80 5.90
C SER A 243 -2.69 -9.52 7.16
N LEU A 244 -1.87 -10.46 7.62
CA LEU A 244 -1.14 -10.32 8.89
C LEU A 244 -0.13 -9.18 8.86
N VAL A 245 0.68 -9.10 7.81
CA VAL A 245 1.70 -8.04 7.66
C VAL A 245 1.03 -6.66 7.53
N PRO A 246 0.02 -6.46 6.64
CA PRO A 246 -0.77 -5.22 6.63
C PRO A 246 -1.41 -4.86 7.98
N ALA A 247 -1.92 -5.83 8.74
CA ALA A 247 -2.50 -5.56 10.06
C ALA A 247 -1.45 -5.08 11.08
N ARG A 248 -0.20 -5.56 11.00
CA ARG A 248 0.91 -5.02 11.82
C ARG A 248 1.23 -3.58 11.44
N ILE A 249 1.30 -3.28 10.13
CA ILE A 249 1.56 -1.93 9.61
C ILE A 249 0.48 -0.96 10.07
N ALA A 250 -0.79 -1.38 9.99
CA ALA A 250 -1.93 -0.57 10.41
C ALA A 250 -2.08 -0.46 11.95
N GLY A 251 -1.27 -1.19 12.73
CA GLY A 251 -1.32 -1.18 14.19
C GLY A 251 -2.58 -1.84 14.77
N CYS A 252 -3.13 -2.86 14.11
CA CYS A 252 -4.37 -3.54 14.52
C CYS A 252 -4.24 -5.07 14.56
N VAL A 253 -3.02 -5.60 14.69
CA VAL A 253 -2.74 -7.05 14.71
C VAL A 253 -3.36 -7.78 15.90
N ASP A 254 -3.66 -7.08 16.98
CA ASP A 254 -4.36 -7.59 18.16
C ASP A 254 -5.78 -8.07 17.84
N ARG A 255 -6.42 -7.48 16.81
CA ARG A 255 -7.79 -7.79 16.41
C ARG A 255 -7.96 -8.20 14.95
N LYS A 256 -6.95 -8.02 14.08
CA LYS A 256 -7.01 -8.38 12.64
C LYS A 256 -5.80 -9.19 12.20
N GLY A 257 -5.86 -9.67 10.95
CA GLY A 257 -4.71 -10.26 10.26
C GLY A 257 -4.57 -11.78 10.37
N SER A 258 -5.34 -12.42 11.23
CA SER A 258 -5.33 -13.89 11.40
C SER A 258 -6.64 -14.41 11.98
N LEU A 259 -6.88 -15.71 11.79
CA LEU A 259 -8.03 -16.42 12.36
C LEU A 259 -7.64 -17.00 13.72
N GLU A 260 -7.84 -16.20 14.78
CA GLU A 260 -7.54 -16.57 16.15
C GLU A 260 -8.72 -16.19 17.07
N PRO A 261 -9.03 -17.01 18.09
CA PRO A 261 -10.06 -16.66 19.07
C PRO A 261 -9.81 -15.28 19.69
N GLY A 262 -10.85 -14.45 19.76
CA GLY A 262 -10.79 -13.09 20.32
C GLY A 262 -10.54 -11.97 19.29
N LYS A 263 -10.15 -12.30 18.06
CA LYS A 263 -10.02 -11.33 16.96
C LYS A 263 -11.35 -11.05 16.28
N ASP A 264 -11.41 -9.95 15.52
CA ASP A 264 -12.55 -9.63 14.66
C ASP A 264 -12.76 -10.75 13.65
N ALA A 265 -14.01 -11.17 13.45
CA ALA A 265 -14.38 -12.11 12.39
C ALA A 265 -14.40 -11.40 11.02
N ASP A 266 -13.22 -10.97 10.57
CA ASP A 266 -12.92 -10.50 9.22
C ASP A 266 -12.41 -11.69 8.39
N ILE A 267 -13.30 -12.26 7.58
CA ILE A 267 -13.06 -13.54 6.89
C ILE A 267 -13.45 -13.41 5.42
N ILE A 268 -12.61 -13.94 4.54
CA ILE A 268 -12.93 -14.10 3.13
C ILE A 268 -13.05 -15.59 2.78
N LEU A 269 -14.11 -15.95 2.07
CA LEU A 269 -14.31 -17.28 1.52
C LEU A 269 -14.02 -17.23 0.03
N LEU A 270 -13.09 -18.07 -0.41
CA LEU A 270 -12.63 -18.15 -1.80
C LEU A 270 -12.94 -19.53 -2.39
N THR A 271 -13.21 -19.60 -3.68
CA THR A 271 -13.15 -20.87 -4.43
C THR A 271 -11.70 -21.32 -4.59
N PRO A 272 -11.43 -22.58 -4.97
CA PRO A 272 -10.07 -23.02 -5.34
C PRO A 272 -9.43 -22.21 -6.48
N ALA A 273 -10.24 -21.53 -7.30
CA ALA A 273 -9.81 -20.63 -8.35
C ALA A 273 -9.62 -19.17 -7.88
N PHE A 274 -9.63 -18.91 -6.56
CA PHE A 274 -9.48 -17.59 -5.94
C PHE A 274 -10.58 -16.59 -6.31
N GLN A 275 -11.78 -17.07 -6.60
CA GLN A 275 -12.96 -16.20 -6.76
C GLN A 275 -13.61 -15.99 -5.39
N VAL A 276 -13.98 -14.74 -5.07
CA VAL A 276 -14.66 -14.41 -3.82
C VAL A 276 -16.07 -15.00 -3.82
N VAL A 277 -16.36 -15.82 -2.82
CA VAL A 277 -17.69 -16.40 -2.59
C VAL A 277 -18.48 -15.56 -1.58
N ALA A 278 -17.82 -15.20 -0.48
CA ALA A 278 -18.40 -14.41 0.59
C ALA A 278 -17.32 -13.62 1.36
N THR A 279 -17.72 -12.51 1.96
CA THR A 279 -16.89 -11.74 2.89
C THR A 279 -17.69 -11.51 4.17
N VAL A 280 -17.07 -11.81 5.30
CA VAL A 280 -17.55 -11.45 6.64
C VAL A 280 -16.67 -10.31 7.13
N ALA A 281 -17.28 -9.22 7.59
CA ALA A 281 -16.57 -8.12 8.24
C ALA A 281 -17.11 -7.93 9.66
N ARG A 282 -16.22 -7.97 10.66
CA ARG A 282 -16.53 -7.86 12.09
C ARG A 282 -17.73 -8.74 12.50
N GLY A 283 -17.79 -9.96 11.95
CA GLY A 283 -18.82 -10.95 12.25
C GLY A 283 -20.14 -10.81 11.49
N ARG A 284 -20.27 -9.86 10.55
CA ARG A 284 -21.45 -9.74 9.68
C ARG A 284 -21.12 -10.05 8.23
N LEU A 285 -22.09 -10.64 7.53
CA LEU A 285 -21.94 -10.94 6.11
C LEU A 285 -21.99 -9.64 5.30
N ALA A 286 -20.86 -9.21 4.76
CA ALA A 286 -20.70 -8.00 3.96
C ALA A 286 -20.85 -8.27 2.45
N TYR A 287 -20.57 -9.49 2.00
CA TYR A 287 -20.69 -9.88 0.60
C TYR A 287 -21.04 -11.36 0.48
N LEU A 288 -21.90 -11.70 -0.49
CA LEU A 288 -22.24 -13.08 -0.82
C LEU A 288 -22.62 -13.19 -2.30
N THR A 289 -21.97 -14.10 -3.01
CA THR A 289 -22.33 -14.44 -4.39
C THR A 289 -23.66 -15.22 -4.45
N PRO A 290 -24.41 -15.15 -5.57
CA PRO A 290 -25.62 -15.95 -5.76
C PRO A 290 -25.37 -17.46 -5.56
N ALA A 291 -24.28 -17.99 -6.13
CA ALA A 291 -23.89 -19.39 -5.96
C ALA A 291 -23.54 -19.74 -4.49
N GLY A 292 -22.94 -18.80 -3.75
CA GLY A 292 -22.70 -18.96 -2.31
C GLY A 292 -24.01 -19.03 -1.52
N ALA A 293 -24.99 -18.20 -1.88
CA ALA A 293 -26.30 -18.18 -1.23
C ALA A 293 -27.08 -19.51 -1.42
N GLU A 294 -27.01 -20.10 -2.61
CA GLU A 294 -27.60 -21.42 -2.88
C GLU A 294 -26.99 -22.51 -2.00
N ARG A 295 -25.65 -22.50 -1.84
CA ARG A 295 -24.95 -23.47 -0.99
C ARG A 295 -25.31 -23.32 0.48
N LEU A 296 -25.40 -22.09 1.00
CA LEU A 296 -25.79 -21.83 2.39
C LEU A 296 -27.24 -22.25 2.69
N ARG A 297 -28.13 -22.23 1.70
CA ARG A 297 -29.53 -22.70 1.85
C ARG A 297 -29.68 -24.22 1.80
N SER A 298 -28.66 -24.93 1.31
CA SER A 298 -28.67 -26.39 1.13
C SER A 298 -28.08 -27.17 2.31
N GLN A 299 -27.64 -26.48 3.36
CA GLN A 299 -27.13 -27.03 4.62
C GLN A 299 -28.09 -26.68 5.77
#